data_AF-A0A316M758-F1
#
_entry.id   AF-A0A316M758-F1
#
_cell.length_a   1.000
_cell.length_b   1.000
_cell.length_c   1.000
_cell.angle_alpha   90.00
_cell.angle_beta   90.00
_cell.angle_gamma   90.00
#
_symmetry.space_group_name_H-M   'P 1'
#
loop_
_entity.id
_entity.type
_entity.pdbx_description
1 polymer ?
#
loop_
_entity_poly.entity_id
_entity_poly.type
_entity_poly.pdbx_seq_one_letter_code
_entity_poly.pdbx_strand_id
1 'polypeptide(L)'
;MRYFFTGKIEKKDNLFCIRIPFNVWEVCKQRDVIQGDLILDNKHIDCELLPEEKGNYKIHLKDEDVAHIDVTQPHKILLHIGSSLIKMDQNSPYSFDNPIRRIDHIDIITQPEDGLCGQTCVAMLAGVTIAEVISVMDCREWQATMGRVISALNYYGIDHSDVIMYTEGEEATLPKCCIMMEKMGRYCHYLIHFDDQFYDSNLGILNEYDMSKLLGYLEVKVN
;
A
#
# COMPACT_ATOMS: atom_id res chain seq x y z
N MET A 1 3.35 8.39 -5.53
CA MET A 1 3.05 7.81 -4.20
C MET A 1 4.32 7.68 -3.41
N ARG A 2 4.22 7.76 -2.08
CA ARG A 2 5.32 7.57 -1.14
C ARG A 2 5.13 6.25 -0.38
N TYR A 3 6.22 5.64 0.04
CA TYR A 3 6.24 4.35 0.71
C TYR A 3 7.16 4.45 1.91
N PHE A 4 6.62 4.23 3.10
CA PHE A 4 7.37 4.29 4.34
C PHE A 4 7.63 2.90 4.87
N PHE A 5 8.89 2.58 5.17
CA PHE A 5 9.26 1.26 5.68
C PHE A 5 10.58 1.30 6.44
N THR A 6 10.85 0.25 7.22
CA THR A 6 12.15 0.01 7.82
C THR A 6 12.97 -0.89 6.90
N GLY A 7 14.16 -0.44 6.49
CA GLY A 7 15.04 -1.20 5.60
C GLY A 7 16.46 -1.31 6.16
N LYS A 8 17.13 -2.42 5.86
CA LYS A 8 18.54 -2.62 6.19
C LYS A 8 19.41 -2.32 4.97
N ILE A 9 20.52 -1.63 5.20
CA ILE A 9 21.53 -1.38 4.16
C ILE A 9 22.44 -2.60 4.09
N GLU A 10 22.55 -3.18 2.90
CA GLU A 10 23.41 -4.33 2.63
C GLU A 10 24.49 -3.96 1.62
N LYS A 11 25.73 -4.35 1.88
CA LYS A 11 26.83 -4.21 0.93
C LYS A 11 27.02 -5.50 0.14
N LYS A 12 26.82 -5.45 -1.17
CA LYS A 12 27.03 -6.58 -2.09
C LYS A 12 27.78 -6.12 -3.33
N ASP A 13 28.85 -6.83 -3.71
CA ASP A 13 29.65 -6.54 -4.91
C ASP A 13 30.13 -5.08 -5.01
N ASN A 14 30.55 -4.51 -3.87
CA ASN A 14 30.93 -3.10 -3.69
C ASN A 14 29.80 -2.06 -3.86
N LEU A 15 28.55 -2.49 -3.92
CA LEU A 15 27.38 -1.59 -3.98
C LEU A 15 26.58 -1.68 -2.69
N PHE A 16 26.04 -0.56 -2.24
CA PHE A 16 25.11 -0.51 -1.12
C PHE A 16 23.68 -0.61 -1.64
N CYS A 17 22.87 -1.45 -1.01
CA CYS A 17 21.50 -1.65 -1.45
C CYS A 17 20.52 -1.77 -0.28
N ILE A 18 19.27 -1.41 -0.54
CA ILE A 18 18.16 -1.63 0.38
C ILE A 18 17.07 -2.40 -0.35
N ARG A 19 16.60 -3.50 0.24
CA ARG A 19 15.46 -4.26 -0.27
C ARG A 19 14.16 -3.47 -0.10
N ILE A 20 13.32 -3.45 -1.13
CA ILE A 20 11.97 -2.92 -1.04
C ILE A 20 11.03 -4.02 -0.50
N PRO A 21 10.20 -3.75 0.54
CA PRO A 21 9.42 -4.79 1.21
C PRO A 21 8.12 -5.18 0.48
N PHE A 22 7.89 -4.65 -0.72
CA PHE A 22 6.70 -4.89 -1.53
C PHE A 22 7.02 -5.13 -3.00
N ASN A 23 6.07 -5.73 -3.71
CA ASN A 23 6.18 -5.96 -5.13
C ASN A 23 5.93 -4.67 -5.93
N VAL A 24 6.97 -4.10 -6.53
CA VAL A 24 6.89 -2.83 -7.25
C VAL A 24 6.07 -2.96 -8.54
N TRP A 25 6.07 -4.12 -9.20
CA TRP A 25 5.25 -4.34 -10.39
C TRP A 25 3.77 -4.30 -10.06
N GLU A 26 3.38 -4.91 -8.94
CA GLU A 26 1.97 -4.99 -8.52
C GLU A 26 1.45 -3.63 -8.03
N VAL A 27 2.25 -2.93 -7.24
CA VAL A 27 1.88 -1.68 -6.58
C VAL A 27 2.03 -0.48 -7.53
N CYS A 28 3.13 -0.38 -8.27
CA CYS A 28 3.46 0.80 -9.07
C CYS A 28 3.14 0.64 -10.57
N LYS A 29 2.92 -0.59 -11.05
CA LYS A 29 2.74 -0.94 -12.49
C LYS A 29 3.91 -0.52 -13.37
N GLN A 30 5.11 -0.47 -12.80
CA GLN A 30 6.34 -0.15 -13.51
C GLN A 30 7.23 -1.37 -13.63
N ARG A 31 8.13 -1.36 -14.63
CA ARG A 31 9.12 -2.40 -14.89
C ARG A 31 10.46 -1.75 -15.23
N ASP A 32 11.49 -2.57 -15.37
CA ASP A 32 12.86 -2.15 -15.65
C ASP A 32 13.43 -1.27 -14.54
N VAL A 33 14.48 -0.50 -14.83
CA VAL A 33 15.09 0.44 -13.87
C VAL A 33 14.14 1.61 -13.66
N ILE A 34 13.84 1.91 -12.39
CA ILE A 34 12.91 2.97 -12.00
C ILE A 34 13.71 4.07 -11.30
N GLN A 35 13.50 5.31 -11.73
CA GLN A 35 14.05 6.49 -11.04
C GLN A 35 13.13 6.86 -9.87
N GLY A 36 13.74 7.11 -8.72
CA GLY A 36 13.04 7.54 -7.52
C GLY A 36 13.92 8.40 -6.64
N ASP A 37 13.35 8.88 -5.56
CA ASP A 37 14.06 9.57 -4.49
C ASP A 37 13.67 8.97 -3.15
N LEU A 38 14.53 9.11 -2.16
CA LEU A 38 14.23 8.67 -0.81
C LEU A 38 14.76 9.62 0.24
N ILE A 39 14.09 9.60 1.40
CA ILE A 39 14.59 10.19 2.63
C ILE A 39 15.13 9.07 3.52
N LEU A 40 16.41 9.15 3.84
CA LEU A 40 17.13 8.25 4.74
C LEU A 40 17.97 9.08 5.70
N ASP A 41 17.77 8.89 7.02
CA ASP A 41 18.43 9.67 8.08
C ASP A 41 18.40 11.20 7.84
N ASN A 42 17.23 11.71 7.44
CA ASN A 42 16.97 13.12 7.10
C ASN A 42 17.72 13.67 5.88
N LYS A 43 18.32 12.80 5.05
CA LYS A 43 18.92 13.19 3.77
C LYS A 43 18.05 12.75 2.62
N HIS A 44 17.88 13.64 1.66
CA HIS A 44 17.27 13.34 0.37
C HIS A 44 18.33 12.75 -0.56
N ILE A 45 18.04 11.59 -1.15
CA ILE A 45 18.95 10.87 -2.04
C ILE A 45 18.18 10.50 -3.31
N ASP A 46 18.67 10.96 -4.46
CA ASP A 46 18.20 10.47 -5.76
C ASP A 46 18.76 9.06 -5.98
N CYS A 47 17.89 8.12 -6.39
CA CYS A 47 18.26 6.71 -6.45
C CYS A 47 17.65 5.99 -7.65
N GLU A 48 18.29 4.87 -7.99
CA GLU A 48 17.77 3.92 -8.96
C GLU A 48 17.25 2.68 -8.25
N LEU A 49 16.05 2.26 -8.62
CA LEU A 49 15.46 1.01 -8.20
C LEU A 49 15.75 -0.01 -9.29
N LEU A 50 16.58 -0.99 -8.96
CA LEU A 50 16.99 -2.05 -9.87
C LEU A 50 16.09 -3.27 -9.72
N PRO A 51 15.58 -3.83 -10.84
CA PRO A 51 14.73 -5.01 -10.79
C PRO A 51 15.53 -6.24 -10.36
N GLU A 52 14.91 -7.07 -9.53
CA GLU A 52 15.31 -8.44 -9.27
C GLU A 52 14.28 -9.40 -9.92
N GLU A 53 14.09 -10.58 -9.34
CA GLU A 53 13.10 -11.53 -9.85
C GLU A 53 11.67 -11.20 -9.38
N LYS A 54 10.70 -11.39 -10.28
CA LYS A 54 9.25 -11.40 -9.98
C LYS A 54 8.71 -10.11 -9.35
N GLY A 55 9.25 -8.94 -9.74
CA GLY A 55 8.79 -7.64 -9.25
C GLY A 55 9.35 -7.23 -7.90
N ASN A 56 10.30 -7.98 -7.37
CA ASN A 56 11.17 -7.51 -6.29
C ASN A 56 12.18 -6.52 -6.84
N TYR A 57 12.53 -5.53 -6.02
CA TYR A 57 13.46 -4.45 -6.38
C TYR A 57 14.38 -4.14 -5.22
N LYS A 58 15.53 -3.58 -5.56
CA LYS A 58 16.47 -2.97 -4.63
C LYS A 58 16.74 -1.53 -5.00
N ILE A 59 16.80 -0.70 -3.97
CA ILE A 59 17.32 0.65 -4.07
C ILE A 59 18.84 0.55 -4.10
N HIS A 60 19.48 1.16 -5.08
CA HIS A 60 20.92 1.27 -5.17
C HIS A 60 21.39 2.60 -4.58
N LEU A 61 22.39 2.55 -3.69
CA LEU A 61 23.03 3.69 -3.04
C LEU A 61 24.51 3.74 -3.37
N LYS A 62 25.06 4.94 -3.54
CA LYS A 62 26.49 5.17 -3.74
C LYS A 62 27.21 5.22 -2.39
N ASP A 63 28.53 5.05 -2.41
CA ASP A 63 29.37 5.16 -1.21
C ASP A 63 29.20 6.53 -0.51
N GLU A 64 29.04 7.62 -1.28
CA GLU A 64 28.84 8.98 -0.76
C GLU A 64 27.52 9.13 0.01
N ASP A 65 26.47 8.41 -0.41
CA ASP A 65 25.15 8.49 0.21
C ASP A 65 25.15 7.88 1.62
N VAL A 66 25.95 6.82 1.82
CA VAL A 66 26.00 6.05 3.07
C VAL A 66 27.21 6.38 3.96
N ALA A 67 28.11 7.26 3.54
CA ALA A 67 29.37 7.57 4.26
C ALA A 67 29.17 8.02 5.72
N HIS A 68 27.99 8.55 6.05
CA HIS A 68 27.63 9.05 7.39
C HIS A 68 26.53 8.22 8.07
N ILE A 69 26.16 7.08 7.49
CA ILE A 69 25.05 6.25 7.92
C ILE A 69 25.60 5.00 8.59
N ASP A 70 25.03 4.61 9.73
CA ASP A 70 25.37 3.35 10.37
C ASP A 70 24.72 2.18 9.63
N VAL A 71 25.40 1.66 8.62
CA VAL A 71 24.92 0.55 7.78
C VAL A 71 24.69 -0.78 8.54
N THR A 72 25.02 -0.85 9.84
CA THR A 72 24.83 -2.06 10.64
C THR A 72 23.41 -2.21 11.20
N GLN A 73 22.65 -1.10 11.29
CA GLN A 73 21.30 -1.08 11.84
C GLN A 73 20.22 -0.89 10.75
N PRO A 74 18.96 -1.24 11.04
CA PRO A 74 17.83 -0.87 10.19
C PRO A 74 17.51 0.62 10.28
N HIS A 75 17.04 1.21 9.18
CA HIS A 75 16.69 2.63 9.08
C HIS A 75 15.26 2.81 8.58
N LYS A 76 14.62 3.89 9.04
CA LYS A 76 13.35 4.37 8.50
C LYS A 76 13.60 5.06 7.17
N ILE A 77 12.84 4.64 6.16
CA ILE A 77 12.99 5.10 4.78
C ILE A 77 11.64 5.61 4.31
N LEU A 78 11.62 6.81 3.73
CA LEU A 78 10.50 7.29 2.93
C LEU A 78 10.91 7.30 1.47
N LEU A 79 10.46 6.32 0.72
CA LEU A 79 10.71 6.18 -0.71
C LEU A 79 9.62 6.86 -1.52
N HIS A 80 9.99 7.65 -2.52
CA HIS A 80 9.08 8.24 -3.49
C HIS A 80 9.37 7.68 -4.88
N ILE A 81 8.31 7.20 -5.55
CA ILE A 81 8.36 6.75 -6.94
C ILE A 81 7.47 7.68 -7.75
N GLY A 82 8.10 8.63 -8.45
CA GLY A 82 7.44 9.79 -9.06
C GLY A 82 6.55 9.46 -10.26
N SER A 83 6.70 8.30 -10.90
CA SER A 83 5.97 7.94 -12.12
C SER A 83 4.91 6.84 -11.91
N SER A 84 4.55 6.51 -10.66
CA SER A 84 3.58 5.44 -10.37
C SER A 84 2.30 5.66 -11.18
N LEU A 85 1.93 4.73 -12.06
CA LEU A 85 0.77 4.82 -12.97
C LEU A 85 -0.56 4.62 -12.24
N ILE A 86 -0.74 5.28 -11.10
CA ILE A 86 -2.02 5.35 -10.41
C ILE A 86 -2.84 6.37 -11.18
N LYS A 87 -3.71 5.86 -12.06
CA LYS A 87 -4.57 6.70 -12.88
C LYS A 87 -5.61 7.36 -11.99
N MET A 88 -5.73 8.68 -12.08
CA MET A 88 -7.02 9.31 -11.81
C MET A 88 -7.91 9.00 -13.01
N ASP A 89 -9.02 8.30 -12.78
CA ASP A 89 -9.99 8.05 -13.84
C ASP A 89 -10.65 9.38 -14.23
N GLN A 90 -10.39 9.83 -15.46
CA GLN A 90 -10.90 11.09 -15.99
C GLN A 90 -12.43 11.07 -16.21
N ASN A 91 -13.08 9.91 -16.11
CA ASN A 91 -14.53 9.76 -16.25
C ASN A 91 -15.25 9.54 -14.91
N SER A 92 -14.57 9.72 -13.77
CA SER A 92 -15.24 9.65 -12.48
C SER A 92 -16.26 10.79 -12.31
N PRO A 93 -17.49 10.51 -11.82
CA PRO A 93 -18.43 11.54 -11.41
C PRO A 93 -18.13 12.11 -10.01
N TYR A 94 -17.10 11.61 -9.32
CA TYR A 94 -16.73 11.95 -7.95
C TYR A 94 -15.38 12.68 -7.91
N SER A 95 -15.13 13.38 -6.80
CA SER A 95 -13.84 14.00 -6.49
C SER A 95 -13.60 13.98 -4.98
N PHE A 96 -12.41 14.37 -4.51
CA PHE A 96 -12.17 14.49 -3.07
C PHE A 96 -13.05 15.56 -2.41
N ASP A 97 -13.43 16.61 -3.14
CA ASP A 97 -14.36 17.65 -2.67
C ASP A 97 -15.83 17.19 -2.70
N ASN A 98 -16.15 16.23 -3.57
CA ASN A 98 -17.49 15.65 -3.72
C ASN A 98 -17.39 14.12 -3.84
N PRO A 99 -17.09 13.43 -2.72
CA PRO A 99 -16.94 11.97 -2.71
C PRO A 99 -18.28 11.28 -2.94
N ILE A 100 -18.26 10.00 -3.31
CA ILE A 100 -19.49 9.20 -3.40
C ILE A 100 -20.28 9.20 -2.08
N ARG A 101 -19.58 9.22 -0.94
CA ARG A 101 -20.16 9.35 0.39
C ARG A 101 -19.16 9.88 1.41
N ARG A 102 -19.68 10.29 2.56
CA ARG A 102 -18.90 10.42 3.81
C ARG A 102 -18.83 9.05 4.50
N ILE A 103 -17.67 8.73 5.07
CA ILE A 103 -17.43 7.48 5.81
C ILE A 103 -17.52 7.79 7.30
N ASP A 104 -18.67 7.52 7.89
CA ASP A 104 -18.97 7.63 9.33
C ASP A 104 -19.24 6.28 10.00
N HIS A 105 -19.39 5.21 9.20
CA HIS A 105 -19.48 3.81 9.61
C HIS A 105 -19.07 2.91 8.43
N ILE A 106 -18.83 1.63 8.74
CA ILE A 106 -18.59 0.58 7.75
C ILE A 106 -19.66 -0.51 7.91
N ASP A 107 -20.37 -0.80 6.82
CA ASP A 107 -21.24 -1.96 6.74
C ASP A 107 -20.43 -3.16 6.24
N ILE A 108 -20.46 -4.27 6.98
CA ILE A 108 -19.73 -5.48 6.60
C ILE A 108 -20.32 -6.07 5.31
N ILE A 109 -19.45 -6.32 4.33
CA ILE A 109 -19.78 -7.06 3.12
C ILE A 109 -18.94 -8.34 3.11
N THR A 110 -19.60 -9.49 3.02
CA THR A 110 -18.93 -10.78 2.86
C THR A 110 -18.60 -11.01 1.39
N GLN A 111 -17.36 -11.40 1.09
CA GLN A 111 -16.99 -11.72 -0.29
C GLN A 111 -17.69 -13.00 -0.76
N PRO A 112 -18.21 -13.04 -2.01
CA PRO A 112 -18.92 -14.22 -2.50
C PRO A 112 -17.97 -15.38 -2.82
N GLU A 113 -16.74 -15.07 -3.21
CA GLU A 113 -15.69 -16.01 -3.59
C GLU A 113 -14.34 -15.53 -3.06
N ASP A 114 -13.41 -16.47 -2.88
CA ASP A 114 -12.06 -16.14 -2.42
C ASP A 114 -11.30 -15.28 -3.44
N GLY A 115 -10.51 -14.34 -2.93
CA GLY A 115 -9.67 -13.47 -3.76
C GLY A 115 -10.31 -12.15 -4.15
N LEU A 116 -11.45 -11.78 -3.58
CA LEU A 116 -12.13 -10.50 -3.81
C LEU A 116 -11.97 -9.51 -2.64
N CYS A 117 -11.06 -9.77 -1.71
CA CYS A 117 -10.92 -8.98 -0.47
C CYS A 117 -10.61 -7.50 -0.73
N GLY A 118 -9.77 -7.19 -1.73
CA GLY A 118 -9.47 -5.81 -2.12
C GLY A 118 -10.69 -5.07 -2.71
N GLN A 119 -11.45 -5.73 -3.59
CA GLN A 119 -12.71 -5.19 -4.13
C GLN A 119 -13.74 -4.99 -3.02
N THR A 120 -13.80 -5.93 -2.09
CA THR A 120 -14.75 -5.89 -0.98
C THR A 120 -14.43 -4.75 -0.01
N CYS A 121 -13.14 -4.49 0.26
CA CYS A 121 -12.72 -3.30 1.03
C CYS A 121 -13.17 -2.01 0.37
N VAL A 122 -12.95 -1.85 -0.94
CA VAL A 122 -13.41 -0.65 -1.66
C VAL A 122 -14.94 -0.55 -1.65
N ALA A 123 -15.66 -1.66 -1.81
CA ALA A 123 -17.12 -1.69 -1.78
C ALA A 123 -17.67 -1.23 -0.42
N MET A 124 -17.06 -1.71 0.67
CA MET A 124 -17.40 -1.32 2.05
C MET A 124 -17.16 0.19 2.28
N LEU A 125 -16.01 0.72 1.84
CA LEU A 125 -15.68 2.14 1.98
C LEU A 125 -16.58 3.05 1.13
N ALA A 126 -16.90 2.64 -0.10
CA ALA A 126 -17.73 3.40 -1.03
C ALA A 126 -19.23 3.24 -0.76
N GLY A 127 -19.66 2.22 -0.02
CA GLY A 127 -21.08 1.91 0.21
C GLY A 127 -21.79 1.42 -1.05
N VAL A 128 -21.10 0.64 -1.88
CA VAL A 128 -21.60 0.13 -3.17
C VAL A 128 -21.45 -1.38 -3.27
N THR A 129 -21.93 -1.97 -4.36
CA THR A 129 -21.84 -3.43 -4.56
C THR A 129 -20.43 -3.86 -5.01
N ILE A 130 -20.03 -5.09 -4.66
CA ILE A 130 -18.77 -5.68 -5.14
C ILE A 130 -18.75 -5.71 -6.69
N ALA A 131 -19.90 -5.96 -7.33
CA ALA A 131 -20.00 -6.01 -8.79
C ALA A 131 -19.64 -4.68 -9.45
N GLU A 132 -20.09 -3.55 -8.88
CA GLU A 132 -19.70 -2.21 -9.34
C GLU A 132 -18.20 -1.98 -9.18
N VAL A 133 -17.64 -2.35 -8.02
CA VAL A 133 -16.20 -2.21 -7.78
C VAL A 133 -15.37 -3.07 -8.74
N ILE A 134 -15.78 -4.30 -9.03
CA ILE A 134 -15.11 -5.16 -10.03
C ILE A 134 -15.08 -4.45 -11.39
N SER A 135 -16.17 -3.79 -11.79
CA SER A 135 -16.22 -3.00 -13.02
C SER A 135 -15.30 -1.79 -13.00
N VAL A 136 -15.16 -1.11 -11.86
CA VAL A 136 -14.29 0.07 -11.71
C VAL A 136 -12.82 -0.31 -11.63
N MET A 137 -12.47 -1.34 -10.85
CA MET A 137 -11.09 -1.80 -10.68
C MET A 137 -10.56 -2.58 -11.89
N ASP A 138 -11.46 -3.07 -12.75
CA ASP A 138 -11.15 -3.95 -13.89
C ASP A 138 -10.26 -5.13 -13.47
N CYS A 139 -10.67 -5.81 -12.39
CA CYS A 139 -9.92 -6.94 -11.85
C CYS A 139 -10.79 -8.07 -11.30
N ARG A 140 -10.33 -9.30 -11.57
CA ARG A 140 -10.98 -10.54 -11.13
C ARG A 140 -10.44 -11.00 -9.77
N GLU A 141 -10.86 -12.19 -9.33
CA GLU A 141 -10.36 -12.83 -8.12
C GLU A 141 -8.82 -12.89 -8.13
N TRP A 142 -8.20 -12.64 -6.98
CA TRP A 142 -6.75 -12.70 -6.75
C TRP A 142 -5.92 -11.65 -7.52
N GLN A 143 -6.57 -10.69 -8.18
CA GLN A 143 -5.89 -9.67 -8.99
C GLN A 143 -5.94 -8.26 -8.40
N ALA A 144 -6.51 -8.11 -7.19
CA ALA A 144 -6.49 -6.85 -6.47
C ALA A 144 -5.07 -6.56 -5.96
N THR A 145 -4.53 -5.43 -6.39
CA THR A 145 -3.26 -4.89 -5.86
C THR A 145 -3.53 -3.54 -5.22
N MET A 146 -2.68 -3.11 -4.27
CA MET A 146 -2.88 -1.82 -3.62
C MET A 146 -2.93 -0.65 -4.62
N GLY A 147 -2.17 -0.71 -5.72
CA GLY A 147 -2.28 0.29 -6.80
C GLY A 147 -3.66 0.35 -7.48
N ARG A 148 -4.34 -0.80 -7.61
CA ARG A 148 -5.73 -0.87 -8.12
C ARG A 148 -6.74 -0.39 -7.10
N VAL A 149 -6.54 -0.74 -5.83
CA VAL A 149 -7.36 -0.23 -4.71
C VAL A 149 -7.30 1.28 -4.69
N ILE A 150 -6.11 1.88 -4.72
CA ILE A 150 -5.92 3.34 -4.78
C ILE A 150 -6.61 3.93 -6.02
N SER A 151 -6.48 3.31 -7.19
CA SER A 151 -7.14 3.78 -8.41
C SER A 151 -8.68 3.82 -8.25
N ALA A 152 -9.26 2.84 -7.56
CA ALA A 152 -10.70 2.83 -7.28
C ALA A 152 -11.11 3.81 -6.18
N LEU A 153 -10.30 4.00 -5.13
CA LEU A 153 -10.53 5.06 -4.15
C LEU A 153 -10.57 6.44 -4.82
N ASN A 154 -9.61 6.70 -5.71
CA ASN A 154 -9.59 7.91 -6.55
C ASN A 154 -10.85 8.02 -7.41
N TYR A 155 -11.29 6.92 -8.04
CA TYR A 155 -12.53 6.90 -8.79
C TYR A 155 -13.72 7.28 -7.91
N TYR A 156 -13.85 6.76 -6.70
CA TYR A 156 -14.98 7.08 -5.81
C TYR A 156 -14.84 8.42 -5.07
N GLY A 157 -13.76 9.17 -5.31
CA GLY A 157 -13.46 10.40 -4.58
C GLY A 157 -13.14 10.18 -3.10
N ILE A 158 -12.78 8.96 -2.70
CA ILE A 158 -12.44 8.64 -1.31
C ILE A 158 -10.99 9.06 -1.06
N ASP A 159 -10.81 10.10 -0.24
CA ASP A 159 -9.48 10.61 0.09
C ASP A 159 -8.70 9.61 0.95
N HIS A 160 -7.39 9.56 0.71
CA HIS A 160 -6.47 8.64 1.36
C HIS A 160 -5.11 9.33 1.57
N SER A 161 -4.25 8.74 2.38
CA SER A 161 -2.86 9.20 2.48
C SER A 161 -2.12 8.91 1.17
N ASP A 162 -1.19 9.78 0.80
CA ASP A 162 -0.28 9.54 -0.33
C ASP A 162 0.96 8.71 0.09
N VAL A 163 0.97 8.22 1.34
CA VAL A 163 1.98 7.34 1.91
C VAL A 163 1.36 5.98 2.23
N ILE A 164 1.97 4.89 1.73
CA ILE A 164 1.70 3.53 2.19
C ILE A 164 2.72 3.18 3.27
N MET A 165 2.23 2.70 4.41
CA MET A 165 3.05 2.32 5.56
C MET A 165 3.30 0.81 5.50
N TYR A 166 4.55 0.36 5.42
CA TYR A 166 4.92 -1.05 5.56
C TYR A 166 5.56 -1.29 6.92
N THR A 167 4.87 -2.05 7.75
CA THR A 167 5.24 -2.35 9.13
C THR A 167 5.99 -3.68 9.24
N GLU A 168 5.78 -4.61 8.30
CA GLU A 168 6.36 -5.96 8.31
C GLU A 168 6.21 -6.70 9.66
N GLY A 169 5.10 -6.46 10.38
CA GLY A 169 4.76 -7.05 11.67
C GLY A 169 5.23 -6.25 12.90
N GLU A 170 5.93 -5.14 12.71
CA GLU A 170 6.32 -4.22 13.80
C GLU A 170 5.11 -3.51 14.40
N GLU A 171 5.24 -3.07 15.67
CA GLU A 171 4.20 -2.28 16.34
C GLU A 171 3.86 -1.02 15.55
N ALA A 172 2.55 -0.78 15.37
CA ALA A 172 2.03 0.37 14.68
C ALA A 172 0.73 0.85 15.32
N THR A 173 0.56 2.17 15.40
CA THR A 173 -0.73 2.79 15.70
C THR A 173 -1.50 2.98 14.40
N LEU A 174 -2.65 2.35 14.29
CA LEU A 174 -3.50 2.49 13.11
C LEU A 174 -4.26 3.84 13.15
N PRO A 175 -4.44 4.51 12.01
CA PRO A 175 -5.31 5.68 11.93
C PRO A 175 -6.77 5.26 12.13
N LYS A 176 -7.66 6.25 12.34
CA LYS A 176 -9.09 5.99 12.53
C LYS A 176 -9.69 5.09 11.45
N CYS A 177 -9.27 5.24 10.18
CA CYS A 177 -9.63 4.35 9.10
C CYS A 177 -8.42 4.00 8.21
N CYS A 178 -8.22 2.73 7.92
CA CYS A 178 -7.26 2.30 6.91
C CYS A 178 -7.64 0.98 6.24
N ILE A 179 -7.11 0.78 5.04
CA ILE A 179 -7.06 -0.54 4.41
C ILE A 179 -5.76 -1.19 4.86
N MET A 180 -5.87 -2.33 5.54
CA MET A 180 -4.76 -3.13 6.04
C MET A 180 -4.37 -4.18 5.00
N MET A 181 -3.08 -4.47 4.95
CA MET A 181 -2.47 -5.55 4.19
C MET A 181 -2.01 -6.62 5.18
N GLU A 182 -2.67 -7.75 5.19
CA GLU A 182 -2.29 -8.91 5.98
C GLU A 182 -1.40 -9.86 5.17
N LYS A 183 -0.34 -10.36 5.81
CA LYS A 183 0.57 -11.36 5.25
C LYS A 183 -0.09 -12.75 5.26
N MET A 184 -0.47 -13.26 4.09
CA MET A 184 -1.02 -14.61 3.91
C MET A 184 -0.16 -15.46 2.97
N GLY A 185 1.03 -15.85 3.45
CA GLY A 185 1.94 -16.73 2.71
C GLY A 185 2.35 -16.14 1.36
N ARG A 186 1.79 -16.68 0.26
CA ARG A 186 2.05 -16.18 -1.10
C ARG A 186 1.14 -15.03 -1.53
N TYR A 187 0.06 -14.77 -0.80
CA TYR A 187 -0.93 -13.75 -1.13
C TYR A 187 -0.98 -12.68 -0.03
N CYS A 188 -1.52 -11.52 -0.39
CA CYS A 188 -1.89 -10.49 0.56
C CYS A 188 -3.41 -10.52 0.72
N HIS A 189 -3.87 -10.44 1.96
CA HIS A 189 -5.29 -10.31 2.28
C HIS A 189 -5.56 -8.87 2.72
N TYR A 190 -6.70 -8.32 2.30
CA TYR A 190 -7.10 -6.95 2.61
C TYR A 190 -8.30 -6.95 3.55
N LEU A 191 -8.25 -6.08 4.54
CA LEU A 191 -9.31 -5.83 5.50
C LEU A 191 -9.31 -4.34 5.87
N ILE A 192 -10.39 -3.85 6.48
CA ILE A 192 -10.50 -2.46 6.92
C ILE A 192 -10.33 -2.41 8.44
N HIS A 193 -9.55 -1.46 8.93
CA HIS A 193 -9.69 -0.97 10.31
C HIS A 193 -10.54 0.30 10.29
N PHE A 194 -11.55 0.39 11.16
CA PHE A 194 -12.33 1.59 11.41
C PHE A 194 -12.72 1.67 12.88
N ASP A 195 -12.29 2.73 13.58
CA ASP A 195 -12.67 3.04 14.97
C ASP A 195 -12.51 1.83 15.93
N ASP A 196 -11.29 1.27 15.99
CA ASP A 196 -10.90 0.11 16.82
C ASP A 196 -11.58 -1.23 16.46
N GLN A 197 -12.30 -1.28 15.33
CA GLN A 197 -12.86 -2.52 14.78
C GLN A 197 -12.21 -2.92 13.46
N PHE A 198 -12.18 -4.22 13.18
CA PHE A 198 -11.63 -4.78 11.95
C PHE A 198 -12.73 -5.46 11.14
N TYR A 199 -12.86 -5.08 9.87
CA TYR A 199 -13.89 -5.55 8.96
C TYR A 199 -13.24 -6.44 7.91
N ASP A 200 -13.38 -7.74 8.12
CA ASP A 200 -12.80 -8.78 7.29
C ASP A 200 -13.89 -9.41 6.42
N SER A 201 -13.67 -9.42 5.10
CA SER A 201 -14.66 -9.93 4.14
C SER A 201 -14.94 -11.45 4.26
N ASN A 202 -14.10 -12.19 4.99
CA ASN A 202 -14.27 -13.61 5.28
C ASN A 202 -14.73 -13.88 6.73
N LEU A 203 -14.14 -13.17 7.69
CA LEU A 203 -14.34 -13.43 9.11
C LEU A 203 -15.40 -12.55 9.77
N GLY A 204 -15.89 -11.52 9.06
CA GLY A 204 -16.84 -10.55 9.58
C GLY A 204 -16.17 -9.45 10.40
N ILE A 205 -16.84 -8.99 11.45
CA ILE A 205 -16.32 -7.92 12.32
C ILE A 205 -15.53 -8.54 13.47
N LEU A 206 -14.29 -8.11 13.64
CA LEU A 206 -13.38 -8.54 14.69
C LEU A 206 -13.07 -7.35 15.62
N ASN A 207 -12.93 -7.62 16.91
CA ASN A 207 -12.52 -6.62 17.91
C ASN A 207 -11.02 -6.69 18.24
N GLU A 208 -10.33 -7.72 17.74
CA GLU A 208 -8.91 -7.95 17.98
C GLU A 208 -8.26 -8.37 16.66
N TYR A 209 -7.01 -7.93 16.47
CA TYR A 209 -6.20 -8.25 15.30
C TYR A 209 -4.77 -8.58 15.73
N ASP A 210 -4.19 -9.63 15.14
CA ASP A 210 -2.81 -10.02 15.36
C ASP A 210 -1.87 -9.10 14.56
N MET A 211 -1.41 -8.03 15.19
CA MET A 211 -0.54 -7.02 14.56
C MET A 211 0.76 -7.59 13.97
N SER A 212 1.22 -8.76 14.42
CA SER A 212 2.41 -9.41 13.86
C SER A 212 2.21 -9.85 12.40
N LYS A 213 0.96 -9.93 11.93
CA LYS A 213 0.60 -10.26 10.54
C LYS A 213 0.45 -9.04 9.64
N LEU A 214 0.47 -7.83 10.21
CA LEU A 214 0.33 -6.59 9.46
C LEU A 214 1.56 -6.38 8.59
N LEU A 215 1.41 -6.56 7.28
CA LEU A 215 2.44 -6.21 6.31
C LEU A 215 2.54 -4.69 6.16
N GLY A 216 1.40 -4.01 6.18
CA GLY A 216 1.31 -2.57 6.07
C GLY A 216 -0.13 -2.08 5.96
N TYR A 217 -0.32 -0.78 5.75
CA TYR A 217 -1.64 -0.17 5.60
C TYR A 217 -1.60 1.09 4.75
N LEU A 218 -2.77 1.45 4.21
CA LEU A 218 -3.06 2.73 3.58
C LEU A 218 -4.15 3.45 4.39
N GLU A 219 -3.83 4.61 4.94
CA GLU A 219 -4.82 5.45 5.63
C GLU A 219 -5.89 5.95 4.65
N VAL A 220 -7.15 5.84 5.05
CA VAL A 220 -8.30 6.44 4.38
C VAL A 220 -8.74 7.64 5.22
N LYS A 221 -8.78 8.83 4.62
CA LYS A 221 -9.09 10.05 5.35
C LYS A 221 -10.60 10.13 5.59
N VAL A 222 -10.98 10.02 6.86
CA VAL A 222 -12.39 10.11 7.28
C VAL A 222 -12.57 11.38 8.11
N ASN A 223 -13.39 12.31 7.60
CA ASN A 223 -13.74 13.58 8.25
C ASN A 223 -15.08 13.46 8.98
#